data_AF-A0A1Q7MA40-F1
#
_entry.id   AF-A0A1Q7MA40-F1
#
_cell.length_a   1.000
_cell.length_b   1.000
_cell.length_c   1.000
_cell.angle_alpha   90.00
_cell.angle_beta   90.00
_cell.angle_gamma   90.00
#
_symmetry.space_group_name_H-M   'P 1'
#
loop_
_entity.id
_entity.type
_entity.pdbx_description
1 polymer ?
#
loop_
_entity_poly.entity_id
_entity_poly.type
_entity_poly.pdbx_seq_one_letter_code
_entity_poly.pdbx_strand_id
1 'polypeptide(L)'
;MALAGIRDLSVIQTPPEERLPIKTFVTADDDDLIKEVIQRELQRGGQVFYVYNRVQTIKKAEERVRRLVPQARVVVGHGQMPESTLADVMVKFVKGEADVLVCSTIIESGLDIPNANTIVVVDAHRMGLAQLYQLRGRVGRAGQRAYAYFLYNPLRSHSENADKRLDVISELHDLGSGFKLALKDLEIRGAGNLLGVEQHGAIAAVGLELYNSMLRDAVESQKTGTPVEMPAGLTLDLPIEHFLPREYVPDEKLRLQVYHDLAAVVDEQGLEAAERNLADRFGKPPGPVRNLVYALRVKLLARAAGIAAVETDGDWLVMRLPAGWNGDERRLESQFRSILYVRFGKVRISMTQAGAQWKERLLDVLGEIERLGRIAVAV
;
A
#
# COMPACT_ATOMS: atom_id res chain seq x y z
N MET A 1 10.50 5.83 -7.05
CA MET A 1 10.81 5.90 -5.61
C MET A 1 11.01 7.36 -5.24
N ALA A 2 10.10 7.94 -4.46
CA ALA A 2 10.08 9.38 -4.17
C ALA A 2 11.18 9.84 -3.19
N LEU A 3 11.68 8.95 -2.33
CA LEU A 3 12.65 9.29 -1.28
C LEU A 3 14.12 9.35 -1.75
N ALA A 4 14.42 8.99 -3.00
CA ALA A 4 15.78 8.87 -3.55
C ALA A 4 16.49 10.23 -3.80
N GLY A 5 16.02 11.31 -3.17
CA GLY A 5 16.58 12.65 -3.34
C GLY A 5 16.82 13.45 -2.07
N ILE A 6 16.23 13.05 -0.94
CA ILE A 6 16.43 13.70 0.38
C ILE A 6 17.35 12.85 1.27
N ARG A 7 17.39 11.53 1.05
CA ARG A 7 18.23 10.60 1.80
C ARG A 7 18.69 9.48 0.88
N ASP A 8 19.99 9.24 0.80
CA ASP A 8 20.52 8.12 0.02
C ASP A 8 20.08 6.81 0.66
N LEU A 9 19.15 6.13 0.00
CA LEU A 9 18.62 4.82 0.38
C LEU A 9 19.24 3.78 -0.55
N SER A 10 20.28 3.10 -0.06
CA SER A 10 20.78 1.90 -0.72
C SER A 10 19.97 0.71 -0.23
N VAL A 11 19.15 0.14 -1.13
CA VAL A 11 18.40 -1.08 -0.84
C VAL A 11 19.21 -2.26 -1.33
N ILE A 12 19.85 -2.97 -0.40
CA ILE A 12 20.50 -4.25 -0.70
C ILE A 12 19.41 -5.32 -0.76
N GLN A 13 19.01 -5.69 -1.98
CA GLN A 13 17.98 -6.70 -2.23
C GLN A 13 18.54 -8.11 -2.34
N THR A 14 19.79 -8.25 -2.79
CA THR A 14 20.42 -9.54 -3.00
C THR A 14 20.71 -10.21 -1.65
N PRO A 15 20.07 -11.34 -1.32
CA PRO A 15 20.45 -12.12 -0.15
C PRO A 15 21.86 -12.69 -0.33
N PRO A 16 22.63 -12.91 0.75
CA PRO A 16 23.88 -13.65 0.68
C PRO A 16 23.66 -15.05 0.04
N GLU A 17 24.59 -15.52 -0.78
CA GLU A 17 24.44 -16.72 -1.62
C GLU A 17 24.07 -18.00 -0.86
N GLU A 18 24.41 -18.10 0.43
CA GLU A 18 24.16 -19.29 1.26
C GLU A 18 22.82 -19.29 2.02
N ARG A 19 21.94 -18.28 1.82
CA ARG A 19 20.73 -18.14 2.65
C ARG A 19 19.49 -18.75 2.00
N LEU A 20 19.05 -19.90 2.53
CA LEU A 20 17.81 -20.55 2.11
C LEU A 20 16.56 -19.81 2.63
N PRO A 21 15.45 -19.76 1.85
CA PRO A 21 14.18 -19.22 2.31
C PRO A 21 13.65 -19.91 3.57
N ILE A 22 13.08 -19.12 4.48
CA ILE A 22 12.50 -19.58 5.74
C ILE A 22 11.07 -20.03 5.48
N LYS A 23 10.75 -21.30 5.78
CA LYS A 23 9.38 -21.79 5.70
C LYS A 23 8.58 -21.25 6.88
N THR A 24 7.53 -20.49 6.58
CA THR A 24 6.69 -19.84 7.59
C THR A 24 5.34 -20.54 7.66
N PHE A 25 4.88 -20.83 8.88
CA PHE A 25 3.58 -21.42 9.17
C PHE A 25 2.84 -20.56 10.19
N VAL A 26 1.57 -20.30 9.91
CA VAL A 26 0.64 -19.66 10.85
C VAL A 26 -0.41 -20.71 11.18
N THR A 27 -0.52 -21.07 12.45
CA THR A 27 -1.39 -22.19 12.86
C THR A 27 -1.83 -22.07 14.32
N ALA A 28 -2.80 -22.89 14.70
CA ALA A 28 -3.27 -22.95 16.07
C ALA A 28 -2.17 -23.42 17.03
N ASP A 29 -2.20 -22.91 18.26
CA ASP A 29 -1.36 -23.35 19.37
C ASP A 29 -1.76 -24.77 19.80
N ASP A 30 -0.98 -25.75 19.35
CA ASP A 30 -1.19 -27.19 19.56
C ASP A 30 0.06 -27.84 20.19
N ASP A 31 -0.13 -28.59 21.28
CA ASP A 31 0.93 -29.25 22.04
C ASP A 31 1.67 -30.33 21.21
N ASP A 32 0.96 -31.07 20.35
CA ASP A 32 1.54 -32.12 19.51
C ASP A 32 2.40 -31.51 18.40
N LEU A 33 1.93 -30.40 17.80
CA LEU A 33 2.72 -29.65 16.82
C LEU A 33 4.02 -29.11 17.44
N ILE A 34 3.93 -28.46 18.60
CA ILE A 34 5.12 -27.91 19.29
C ILE A 34 6.13 -29.02 19.57
N LYS A 35 5.65 -30.17 20.07
CA LYS A 35 6.47 -31.33 20.36
C LYS A 35 7.16 -31.84 19.10
N GLU A 36 6.42 -32.04 18.00
CA GLU A 36 6.97 -32.52 16.73
C GLU A 36 8.04 -31.58 16.18
N VAL A 37 7.75 -30.27 16.17
CA VAL A 37 8.65 -29.24 15.64
C VAL A 37 9.97 -29.21 16.42
N ILE A 38 9.90 -29.22 17.76
CA ILE A 38 11.09 -29.21 18.61
C ILE A 38 11.89 -30.50 18.45
N GLN A 39 11.21 -31.67 18.44
CA GLN A 39 11.87 -32.96 18.27
C GLN A 39 12.57 -33.08 16.91
N ARG A 40 11.93 -32.61 15.84
CA ARG A 40 12.53 -32.59 14.50
C ARG A 40 13.79 -31.72 14.46
N GLU A 41 13.80 -30.58 15.15
CA GLU A 41 14.98 -29.72 15.26
C GLU A 41 16.13 -30.39 15.99
N LEU A 42 15.83 -31.01 17.13
CA LEU A 42 16.80 -31.75 17.94
C LEU A 42 17.43 -32.92 17.15
N GLN A 43 16.63 -33.65 16.37
CA GLN A 43 17.10 -34.78 15.55
C GLN A 43 18.12 -34.36 14.50
N ARG A 44 18.05 -33.12 14.00
CA ARG A 44 19.05 -32.56 13.07
C ARG A 44 20.20 -31.83 13.76
N GLY A 45 20.29 -31.91 15.08
CA GLY A 45 21.33 -31.24 15.89
C GLY A 45 21.19 -29.72 15.92
N GLY A 46 20.01 -29.18 15.61
CA GLY A 46 19.73 -27.75 15.64
C GLY A 46 19.16 -27.29 16.98
N GLN A 47 18.98 -25.98 17.11
CA GLN A 47 18.43 -25.35 18.32
C GLN A 47 17.15 -24.59 18.01
N VAL A 48 16.28 -24.47 19.02
CA VAL A 48 14.96 -23.84 18.89
C VAL A 48 14.86 -22.57 19.73
N PHE A 49 14.34 -21.51 19.11
CA PHE A 49 13.80 -20.38 19.85
C PHE A 49 12.31 -20.62 20.15
N TYR A 50 11.94 -20.57 21.42
CA TYR A 50 10.54 -20.61 21.85
C TYR A 50 10.17 -19.24 22.43
N VAL A 51 9.58 -18.39 21.61
CA VAL A 51 9.26 -17.01 21.96
C VAL A 51 7.92 -16.94 22.69
N TYR A 52 7.96 -16.45 23.92
CA TYR A 52 6.82 -16.22 24.78
C TYR A 52 6.92 -14.82 25.40
N ASN A 53 6.18 -13.86 24.84
CA ASN A 53 6.32 -12.44 25.17
C ASN A 53 5.53 -12.01 26.44
N ARG A 54 5.72 -12.72 27.55
CA ARG A 54 5.16 -12.36 28.86
C ARG A 54 6.05 -12.89 29.99
N VAL A 55 6.94 -12.03 30.48
CA VAL A 55 7.96 -12.39 31.49
C VAL A 55 7.32 -12.93 32.77
N GLN A 56 6.20 -12.37 33.20
CA GLN A 56 5.52 -12.77 34.44
C GLN A 56 5.09 -14.24 34.43
N THR A 57 4.82 -14.82 33.26
CA THR A 57 4.36 -16.21 33.11
C THR A 57 5.31 -17.07 32.27
N ILE A 58 6.52 -16.60 32.00
CA ILE A 58 7.49 -17.31 31.14
C ILE A 58 7.92 -18.66 31.74
N LYS A 59 7.90 -18.78 33.07
CA LYS A 59 8.18 -20.05 33.75
C LYS A 59 7.17 -21.15 33.42
N LYS A 60 5.90 -20.79 33.20
CA LYS A 60 4.89 -21.75 32.72
C LYS A 60 5.19 -22.23 31.31
N ALA A 61 5.75 -21.37 30.46
CA ALA A 61 6.19 -21.76 29.13
C ALA A 61 7.41 -22.70 29.19
N GLU A 62 8.37 -22.44 30.08
CA GLU A 62 9.48 -23.36 30.36
C GLU A 62 8.99 -24.74 30.77
N GLU A 63 8.08 -24.81 31.76
CA GLU A 63 7.49 -26.05 32.25
C GLU A 63 6.72 -26.79 31.13
N ARG A 64 5.95 -26.06 30.31
CA ARG A 64 5.24 -26.63 29.16
C ARG A 64 6.21 -27.29 28.19
N VAL A 65 7.29 -26.61 27.79
CA VAL A 65 8.28 -27.16 26.86
C VAL A 65 8.98 -28.39 27.46
N ARG A 66 9.39 -28.33 28.73
CA ARG A 66 10.01 -29.48 29.43
C ARG A 66 9.07 -30.68 29.52
N ARG A 67 7.76 -30.46 29.73
CA ARG A 67 6.76 -31.53 29.74
C ARG A 67 6.59 -32.17 28.37
N LEU A 68 6.55 -31.36 27.31
CA LEU A 68 6.35 -31.84 25.93
C LEU A 68 7.58 -32.57 25.38
N VAL A 69 8.79 -32.08 25.72
CA VAL A 69 10.05 -32.63 25.24
C VAL A 69 11.03 -32.81 26.42
N PRO A 70 10.87 -33.86 27.25
CA PRO A 70 11.67 -34.07 28.46
C PRO A 70 13.18 -34.23 28.21
N GLN A 71 13.56 -34.66 27.01
CA GLN A 71 14.95 -34.84 26.60
C GLN A 71 15.67 -33.53 26.24
N ALA A 72 14.93 -32.43 26.04
CA ALA A 72 15.52 -31.16 25.62
C ALA A 72 16.13 -30.41 26.81
N ARG A 73 17.34 -29.88 26.61
CA ARG A 73 17.99 -28.98 27.56
C ARG A 73 17.41 -27.58 27.40
N VAL A 74 16.39 -27.26 28.20
CA VAL A 74 15.68 -25.98 28.14
C VAL A 74 16.34 -24.94 29.04
N VAL A 75 16.49 -23.72 28.54
CA VAL A 75 16.93 -22.53 29.30
C VAL A 75 15.97 -21.36 29.06
N VAL A 76 15.96 -20.39 29.97
CA VAL A 76 15.07 -19.21 29.90
C VAL A 76 15.90 -17.92 29.85
N GLY A 77 15.60 -17.04 28.89
CA GLY A 77 16.22 -15.73 28.75
C GLY A 77 15.20 -14.61 28.56
N HIS A 78 15.21 -13.59 29.40
CA HIS A 78 14.33 -12.43 29.23
C HIS A 78 14.97 -11.11 29.69
N GLY A 79 14.45 -9.98 29.21
CA GLY A 79 15.07 -8.66 29.41
C GLY A 79 15.07 -8.14 30.85
N GLN A 80 14.25 -8.71 31.73
CA GLN A 80 14.26 -8.38 33.17
C GLN A 80 15.32 -9.16 33.98
N MET A 81 16.10 -10.04 33.36
CA MET A 81 17.19 -10.74 34.04
C MET A 81 18.38 -9.79 34.26
N PRO A 82 19.18 -9.98 35.32
CA PRO A 82 20.48 -9.33 35.43
C PRO A 82 21.33 -9.61 34.19
N GLU A 83 22.06 -8.61 33.70
CA GLU A 83 22.84 -8.72 32.45
C GLU A 83 23.83 -9.89 32.47
N SER A 84 24.50 -10.11 33.61
CA SER A 84 25.43 -11.24 33.78
C SER A 84 24.73 -12.59 33.62
N THR A 85 23.57 -12.76 34.24
CA THR A 85 22.79 -14.00 34.14
C THR A 85 22.26 -14.22 32.73
N LEU A 86 21.82 -13.15 32.06
CA LEU A 86 21.36 -13.24 30.68
C LEU A 86 22.53 -13.64 29.76
N ALA A 87 23.70 -13.01 29.92
CA ALA A 87 24.90 -13.34 29.16
C ALA A 87 25.29 -14.81 29.34
N ASP A 88 25.27 -15.33 30.56
CA ASP A 88 25.57 -16.75 30.84
C ASP A 88 24.59 -17.70 30.13
N VAL A 89 23.28 -17.39 30.16
CA VAL A 89 22.27 -18.17 29.43
C VAL A 89 22.53 -18.14 27.94
N MET A 90 22.85 -16.97 27.39
CA MET A 90 23.14 -16.83 25.97
C MET A 90 24.40 -17.58 25.55
N VAL A 91 25.47 -17.55 26.37
CA VAL A 91 26.70 -18.31 26.12
C VAL A 91 26.42 -19.80 26.09
N LYS A 92 25.63 -20.32 27.05
CA LYS A 92 25.23 -21.74 27.06
C LYS A 92 24.45 -22.12 25.81
N PHE A 93 23.53 -21.27 25.38
CA PHE A 93 22.76 -21.51 24.17
C PHE A 93 23.67 -21.47 22.92
N VAL A 94 24.50 -20.44 22.75
CA VAL A 94 25.42 -20.34 21.59
C VAL A 94 26.39 -21.53 21.51
N LYS A 95 26.87 -22.05 22.65
CA LYS A 95 27.76 -23.22 22.72
C LYS A 95 27.06 -24.56 22.44
N GLY A 96 25.73 -24.58 22.29
CA GLY A 96 24.97 -25.83 22.14
C GLY A 96 24.85 -26.63 23.44
N GLU A 97 25.06 -26.00 24.59
CA GLU A 97 24.83 -26.61 25.91
C GLU A 97 23.33 -26.65 26.28
N ALA A 98 22.52 -25.87 25.57
CA ALA A 98 21.06 -25.86 25.66
C ALA A 98 20.44 -26.00 24.27
N ASP A 99 19.34 -26.75 24.17
CA ASP A 99 18.68 -27.05 22.90
C ASP A 99 17.53 -26.08 22.59
N VAL A 100 16.82 -25.65 23.63
CA VAL A 100 15.67 -24.76 23.51
C VAL A 100 15.85 -23.54 24.41
N LEU A 101 15.81 -22.36 23.81
CA LEU A 101 15.77 -21.09 24.53
C LEU A 101 14.33 -20.58 24.57
N VAL A 102 13.72 -20.62 25.75
CA VAL A 102 12.45 -19.95 26.02
C VAL A 102 12.72 -18.49 26.31
N CYS A 103 12.26 -17.59 25.45
CA CYS A 103 12.62 -16.17 25.55
C CYS A 103 11.49 -15.20 25.27
N SER A 104 11.66 -13.97 25.77
CA SER A 104 10.88 -12.81 25.33
C SER A 104 11.42 -12.25 24.00
N THR A 105 10.98 -11.07 23.56
CA THR A 105 11.47 -10.42 22.33
C THR A 105 12.92 -9.93 22.39
N ILE A 106 13.69 -10.29 23.42
CA ILE A 106 15.12 -9.94 23.54
C ILE A 106 15.97 -10.38 22.34
N ILE A 107 15.56 -11.41 21.61
CA ILE A 107 16.29 -11.87 20.41
C ILE A 107 16.12 -10.91 19.22
N GLU A 108 15.22 -9.92 19.31
CA GLU A 108 15.01 -8.87 18.31
C GLU A 108 16.22 -7.93 18.18
N SER A 109 17.01 -7.75 19.25
CA SER A 109 17.99 -6.66 19.39
C SER A 109 19.36 -6.88 18.73
N GLY A 110 19.65 -8.03 18.13
CA GLY A 110 20.92 -8.19 17.41
C GLY A 110 21.64 -9.51 17.56
N LEU A 111 21.21 -10.39 18.46
CA LEU A 111 21.85 -11.69 18.67
C LEU A 111 21.80 -12.52 17.39
N ASP A 112 22.97 -12.97 16.96
CA ASP A 112 23.14 -13.91 15.86
C ASP A 112 23.51 -15.28 16.42
N ILE A 113 22.66 -16.28 16.16
CA ILE A 113 22.86 -17.64 16.64
C ILE A 113 22.73 -18.57 15.43
N PRO A 114 23.85 -18.92 14.77
CA PRO A 114 23.83 -19.62 13.49
C PRO A 114 23.16 -21.00 13.56
N ASN A 115 23.25 -21.67 14.71
CA ASN A 115 22.71 -23.00 14.95
C ASN A 115 21.20 -23.03 15.25
N ALA A 116 20.58 -21.87 15.45
CA ALA A 116 19.14 -21.77 15.68
C ALA A 116 18.40 -21.69 14.34
N ASN A 117 17.81 -22.81 13.92
CA ASN A 117 17.14 -22.91 12.62
C ASN A 117 15.62 -23.02 12.74
N THR A 118 15.07 -23.11 13.94
CA THR A 118 13.61 -23.11 14.16
C THR A 118 13.20 -22.10 15.21
N ILE A 119 12.15 -21.33 14.90
CA ILE A 119 11.52 -20.40 15.82
C ILE A 119 10.04 -20.71 15.97
N VAL A 120 9.56 -20.78 17.21
CA VAL A 120 8.16 -20.94 17.58
C VAL A 120 7.75 -19.69 18.34
N VAL A 121 6.75 -18.97 17.87
CA VAL A 121 6.27 -17.72 18.47
C VAL A 121 4.85 -17.93 18.97
N VAL A 122 4.69 -17.91 20.29
CA VAL A 122 3.39 -18.06 20.95
C VAL A 122 2.65 -16.73 20.98
N ASP A 123 1.32 -16.78 20.87
CA ASP A 123 0.44 -15.61 20.88
C ASP A 123 0.82 -14.58 19.80
N ALA A 124 1.18 -15.05 18.60
CA ALA A 124 1.68 -14.19 17.51
C ALA A 124 0.70 -13.06 17.13
N HIS A 125 -0.61 -13.28 17.28
CA HIS A 125 -1.66 -12.28 17.08
C HIS A 125 -1.47 -10.99 17.90
N ARG A 126 -0.77 -11.06 19.04
CA ARG A 126 -0.50 -9.92 19.95
C ARG A 126 0.68 -9.08 19.52
N MET A 127 1.47 -9.55 18.56
CA MET A 127 2.71 -8.90 18.15
C MET A 127 2.49 -8.04 16.90
N GLY A 128 3.30 -6.99 16.77
CA GLY A 128 3.32 -6.18 15.56
C GLY A 128 3.95 -6.93 14.40
N LEU A 129 3.56 -6.60 13.16
CA LEU A 129 4.06 -7.26 11.96
C LEU A 129 5.58 -7.10 11.80
N ALA A 130 6.11 -5.91 12.11
CA ALA A 130 7.55 -5.65 12.14
C ALA A 130 8.31 -6.58 13.11
N GLN A 131 7.75 -6.80 14.31
CA GLN A 131 8.36 -7.68 15.32
C GLN A 131 8.38 -9.13 14.85
N LEU A 132 7.25 -9.63 14.33
CA LEU A 132 7.16 -11.00 13.79
C LEU A 132 8.19 -11.23 12.68
N TYR A 133 8.36 -10.25 11.80
CA TYR A 133 9.36 -10.32 10.73
C TYR A 133 10.80 -10.28 11.23
N GLN A 134 11.10 -9.44 12.22
CA GLN A 134 12.43 -9.40 12.83
C GLN A 134 12.76 -10.72 13.53
N LEU A 135 11.81 -11.28 14.29
CA LEU A 135 11.94 -12.59 14.92
C LEU A 135 12.19 -13.69 13.88
N ARG A 136 11.41 -13.70 12.79
CA ARG A 136 11.63 -14.61 11.67
C ARG A 136 13.04 -14.50 11.11
N GLY A 137 13.56 -13.28 10.96
CA GLY A 137 14.91 -13.02 10.44
C GLY A 137 16.05 -13.52 11.33
N ARG A 138 15.77 -13.96 12.58
CA ARG A 138 16.76 -14.49 13.53
C ARG A 138 17.10 -15.95 13.32
N VAL A 139 16.40 -16.66 12.43
CA VAL A 139 16.72 -18.05 12.07
C VAL A 139 17.25 -18.17 10.64
N GLY A 140 17.96 -19.27 10.36
CA GLY A 140 18.41 -19.64 9.02
C GLY A 140 19.65 -18.89 8.55
N ARG A 141 20.74 -18.97 9.32
CA ARG A 141 22.05 -18.39 8.95
C ARG A 141 23.12 -19.41 8.58
N ALA A 142 22.96 -20.71 8.91
CA ALA A 142 23.98 -21.74 8.70
C ALA A 142 23.77 -22.61 7.44
N GLY A 143 23.25 -22.05 6.35
CA GLY A 143 22.99 -22.80 5.10
C GLY A 143 21.90 -23.89 5.17
N GLN A 144 21.38 -24.20 6.37
CA GLN A 144 20.27 -25.11 6.58
C GLN A 144 18.93 -24.39 6.42
N ARG A 145 17.92 -25.12 5.93
CA ARG A 145 16.56 -24.58 5.81
C ARG A 145 15.98 -24.32 7.20
N ALA A 146 15.51 -23.10 7.41
CA ALA A 146 14.90 -22.69 8.67
C ALA A 146 13.37 -22.69 8.60
N TYR A 147 12.76 -22.80 9.79
CA TYR A 147 11.32 -22.86 9.97
C TYR A 147 10.85 -21.83 11.00
N ALA A 148 9.74 -21.16 10.71
CA ALA A 148 9.10 -20.21 11.62
C ALA A 148 7.63 -20.60 11.82
N TYR A 149 7.23 -20.83 13.06
CA TYR A 149 5.87 -21.18 13.46
C TYR A 149 5.28 -20.04 14.29
N PHE A 150 4.26 -19.40 13.76
CA PHE A 150 3.50 -18.34 14.43
C PHE A 150 2.19 -18.94 14.94
N LEU A 151 2.10 -19.09 16.26
CA LEU A 151 0.99 -19.76 16.92
C LEU A 151 -0.05 -18.75 17.39
N TYR A 152 -1.33 -19.06 17.15
CA TYR A 152 -2.46 -18.30 17.68
C TYR A 152 -3.40 -19.22 18.48
N ASN A 153 -4.08 -18.67 19.47
CA ASN A 153 -5.07 -19.43 20.22
C ASN A 153 -6.41 -19.43 19.44
N PRO A 154 -6.91 -20.58 18.98
CA PRO A 154 -8.15 -20.65 18.18
C PRO A 154 -9.41 -20.37 19.01
N LEU A 155 -9.36 -20.51 20.33
CA LEU A 155 -10.49 -20.27 21.24
C LEU A 155 -10.65 -18.79 21.61
N ARG A 156 -9.72 -17.93 21.20
CA ARG A 156 -9.77 -16.50 21.46
C ARG A 156 -10.07 -15.77 20.16
N SER A 157 -11.10 -14.94 20.17
CA SER A 157 -11.32 -13.98 19.08
C SER A 157 -10.16 -12.99 19.07
N HIS A 158 -9.51 -12.85 17.91
CA HIS A 158 -8.54 -11.79 17.66
C HIS A 158 -9.19 -10.72 16.78
N SER A 159 -8.53 -9.57 16.63
CA SER A 159 -9.06 -8.50 15.76
C SER A 159 -8.79 -8.82 14.29
N GLU A 160 -9.62 -8.30 13.40
CA GLU A 160 -9.42 -8.41 11.94
C GLU A 160 -8.02 -7.92 11.50
N ASN A 161 -7.49 -6.90 12.19
CA ASN A 161 -6.12 -6.43 11.96
C ASN A 161 -5.06 -7.45 12.37
N ALA A 162 -5.30 -8.27 13.39
CA ALA A 162 -4.38 -9.34 13.79
C ALA A 162 -4.38 -10.47 12.76
N ASP A 163 -5.54 -10.85 12.24
CA ASP A 163 -5.67 -11.88 11.20
C ASP A 163 -4.95 -11.44 9.92
N LYS A 164 -5.19 -10.20 9.46
CA LYS A 164 -4.47 -9.61 8.31
C LYS A 164 -2.94 -9.60 8.50
N ARG A 165 -2.44 -9.32 9.72
CA ARG A 165 -0.99 -9.40 10.00
C ARG A 165 -0.46 -10.82 9.87
N LEU A 166 -1.22 -11.80 10.38
CA LEU A 166 -0.83 -13.20 10.35
C LEU A 166 -0.86 -13.75 8.90
N ASP A 167 -1.85 -13.37 8.10
CA ASP A 167 -1.89 -13.73 6.68
C ASP A 167 -0.66 -13.17 5.94
N VAL A 168 -0.38 -11.88 6.13
CA VAL A 168 0.78 -11.23 5.50
C VAL A 168 2.10 -11.89 5.91
N ILE A 169 2.29 -12.27 7.18
CA ILE A 169 3.56 -12.93 7.57
C ILE A 169 3.71 -14.33 6.94
N SER A 170 2.61 -15.03 6.67
CA SER A 170 2.61 -16.36 6.06
C SER A 170 3.03 -16.35 4.58
N GLU A 171 2.67 -15.30 3.83
CA GLU A 171 2.92 -15.15 2.39
C GLU A 171 4.33 -14.64 2.05
N LEU A 172 5.09 -14.22 3.05
CA LEU A 172 6.42 -13.63 2.84
C LEU A 172 7.47 -14.73 2.59
N HIS A 173 7.62 -15.14 1.34
CA HIS A 173 8.58 -16.19 0.95
C HIS A 173 10.00 -15.69 0.65
N ASP A 174 10.18 -14.40 0.33
CA ASP A 174 11.47 -13.87 -0.15
C ASP A 174 12.32 -13.19 0.94
N LEU A 175 13.62 -13.41 0.86
CA LEU A 175 14.62 -12.57 1.55
C LEU A 175 14.72 -11.22 0.82
N GLY A 176 14.65 -10.12 1.57
CA GLY A 176 14.63 -8.75 1.00
C GLY A 176 13.25 -8.07 1.04
N SER A 177 12.21 -8.74 1.53
CA SER A 177 10.85 -8.21 1.64
C SER A 177 10.62 -7.15 2.72
N GLY A 178 11.66 -6.65 3.40
CA GLY A 178 11.53 -5.72 4.53
C GLY A 178 10.84 -4.40 4.16
N PHE A 179 11.04 -3.94 2.92
CA PHE A 179 10.35 -2.75 2.39
C PHE A 179 8.86 -3.02 2.13
N LYS A 180 8.51 -4.16 1.50
CA LYS A 180 7.12 -4.59 1.30
C LYS A 180 6.38 -4.78 2.63
N LEU A 181 7.07 -5.30 3.64
CA LEU A 181 6.55 -5.47 4.99
C LEU A 181 6.22 -4.12 5.66
N ALA A 182 7.14 -3.15 5.60
CA ALA A 182 6.91 -1.83 6.19
C ALA A 182 5.69 -1.13 5.57
N LEU A 183 5.48 -1.29 4.26
CA LEU A 183 4.29 -0.80 3.56
C LEU A 183 3.01 -1.50 4.04
N LYS A 184 3.04 -2.83 4.19
CA LYS A 184 1.90 -3.61 4.71
C LYS A 184 1.58 -3.29 6.18
N ASP A 185 2.59 -3.04 7.01
CA ASP A 185 2.38 -2.63 8.41
C ASP A 185 1.74 -1.24 8.51
N LEU A 186 2.13 -0.32 7.62
CA LEU A 186 1.51 1.01 7.52
C LEU A 186 0.03 0.94 7.08
N GLU A 187 -0.27 0.06 6.12
CA GLU A 187 -1.62 -0.23 5.63
C GLU A 187 -2.51 -0.77 6.76
N ILE A 188 -2.04 -1.78 7.48
CA ILE A 188 -2.78 -2.43 8.59
C ILE A 188 -3.01 -1.46 9.77
N ARG A 189 -2.07 -0.55 10.04
CA ARG A 189 -2.19 0.46 11.11
C ARG A 189 -3.14 1.62 10.77
N GLY A 190 -3.68 1.67 9.55
CA GLY A 190 -4.68 2.67 9.17
C GLY A 190 -4.12 4.05 8.81
N ALA A 191 -2.83 4.18 8.51
CA ALA A 191 -2.30 5.44 7.95
C ALA A 191 -2.79 5.73 6.52
N GLY A 192 -3.58 4.82 5.92
CA GLY A 192 -4.39 5.06 4.72
C GLY A 192 -5.76 5.71 4.99
N ASN A 193 -6.10 6.06 6.23
CA ASN A 193 -7.41 6.57 6.63
C ASN A 193 -7.52 8.10 6.51
N LEU A 194 -7.07 8.67 5.39
CA LEU A 194 -7.34 10.08 5.04
C LEU A 194 -8.71 10.27 4.36
N LEU A 195 -9.38 9.17 3.97
CA LEU A 195 -10.71 9.16 3.39
C LEU A 195 -11.50 8.06 4.11
N GLY A 196 -12.44 8.45 4.97
CA GLY A 196 -13.01 7.58 5.99
C GLY A 196 -13.89 6.43 5.49
N VAL A 197 -13.94 5.43 6.38
CA VAL A 197 -14.94 4.40 6.70
C VAL A 197 -15.53 3.56 5.54
N GLU A 198 -15.25 2.26 5.65
CA GLU A 198 -15.89 1.14 4.96
C GLU A 198 -15.80 1.20 3.44
N GLN A 199 -14.78 0.57 2.83
CA GLN A 199 -14.89 -0.34 1.67
C GLN A 199 -13.49 -0.88 1.27
N HIS A 200 -13.18 -2.06 1.80
CA HIS A 200 -12.28 -3.13 1.34
C HIS A 200 -11.28 -2.84 0.18
N GLY A 201 -9.98 -2.90 0.53
CA GLY A 201 -8.90 -3.51 -0.27
C GLY A 201 -8.22 -2.67 -1.35
N ALA A 202 -8.98 -2.05 -2.27
CA ALA A 202 -8.43 -1.47 -3.49
C ALA A 202 -8.13 0.05 -3.39
N ILE A 203 -8.84 0.76 -2.52
CA ILE A 203 -8.75 2.23 -2.36
C ILE A 203 -7.43 2.64 -1.67
N ALA A 204 -6.85 1.76 -0.84
CA ALA A 204 -5.59 2.00 -0.14
C ALA A 204 -4.36 2.08 -1.07
N ALA A 205 -4.38 1.36 -2.21
CA ALA A 205 -3.31 1.40 -3.20
C ALA A 205 -3.25 2.75 -3.95
N VAL A 206 -4.41 3.33 -4.23
CA VAL A 206 -4.55 4.63 -4.92
C VAL A 206 -4.02 5.78 -4.06
N GLY A 207 -4.24 5.72 -2.74
CA GLY A 207 -3.71 6.72 -1.80
C GLY A 207 -2.18 6.72 -1.72
N LEU A 208 -1.55 5.54 -1.80
CA LEU A 208 -0.10 5.38 -1.77
C LEU A 208 0.57 5.88 -3.07
N GLU A 209 -0.06 5.68 -4.21
CA GLU A 209 0.42 6.19 -5.49
C GLU A 209 0.31 7.72 -5.57
N LEU A 210 -0.81 8.29 -5.12
CA LEU A 210 -0.98 9.74 -5.03
C LEU A 210 0.03 10.37 -4.05
N TYR A 211 0.23 9.75 -2.89
CA TYR A 211 1.26 10.17 -1.93
C TYR A 211 2.66 10.11 -2.56
N ASN A 212 3.00 9.03 -3.26
CA ASN A 212 4.30 8.89 -3.93
C ASN A 212 4.48 9.85 -5.12
N SER A 213 3.38 10.27 -5.77
CA SER A 213 3.39 11.34 -6.77
C SER A 213 3.66 12.68 -6.10
N MET A 214 2.86 13.08 -5.10
CA MET A 214 3.04 14.33 -4.36
C MET A 214 4.44 14.45 -3.75
N LEU A 215 5.00 13.34 -3.26
CA LEU A 215 6.33 13.30 -2.67
C LEU A 215 7.44 13.35 -3.72
N ARG A 216 7.24 12.80 -4.92
CA ARG A 216 8.17 13.00 -6.06
C ARG A 216 8.17 14.46 -6.49
N ASP A 217 6.97 15.03 -6.65
CA ASP A 217 6.76 16.41 -7.09
C ASP A 217 7.42 17.39 -6.09
N ALA A 218 7.23 17.16 -4.78
CA ALA A 218 7.89 17.94 -3.73
C ALA A 218 9.43 17.81 -3.75
N VAL A 219 9.97 16.61 -4.00
CA VAL A 219 11.43 16.37 -4.05
C VAL A 219 12.07 16.98 -5.31
N GLU A 220 11.41 16.90 -6.46
CA GLU A 220 11.86 17.57 -7.68
C GLU A 220 11.86 19.09 -7.52
N SER A 221 10.84 19.65 -6.85
CA SER A 221 10.75 21.09 -6.60
C SER A 221 11.92 21.63 -5.77
N GLN A 222 12.37 20.84 -4.80
CA GLN A 222 13.49 21.19 -3.95
C GLN A 222 14.85 21.08 -4.69
N LYS A 223 15.00 20.09 -5.58
CA LYS A 223 16.25 19.86 -6.32
C LYS A 223 16.49 20.86 -7.45
N THR A 224 15.43 21.29 -8.12
CA THR A 224 15.51 22.17 -9.29
C THR A 224 15.41 23.65 -8.92
N GLY A 225 15.07 23.98 -7.67
CA GLY A 225 14.85 25.35 -7.20
C GLY A 225 13.63 26.02 -7.85
N THR A 226 12.91 25.29 -8.71
CA THR A 226 11.67 25.69 -9.32
C THR A 226 10.57 24.98 -8.54
N PRO A 227 9.58 25.69 -7.99
CA PRO A 227 8.39 25.03 -7.47
C PRO A 227 7.85 24.14 -8.59
N VAL A 228 7.82 22.82 -8.36
CA VAL A 228 6.88 21.98 -9.09
C VAL A 228 5.54 22.47 -8.59
N GLU A 229 4.91 23.35 -9.37
CA GLU A 229 3.51 23.64 -9.17
C GLU A 229 2.82 22.28 -9.19
N MET A 230 2.44 21.77 -8.01
CA MET A 230 1.41 20.75 -7.94
C MET A 230 0.30 21.30 -8.82
N PRO A 231 -0.05 20.67 -9.95
CA PRO A 231 -1.13 21.20 -10.76
C PRO A 231 -2.30 21.31 -9.81
N ALA A 232 -2.78 22.54 -9.56
CA ALA A 232 -3.88 22.80 -8.67
C ALA A 232 -4.95 21.75 -9.02
N GLY A 233 -5.21 20.83 -8.09
CA GLY A 233 -5.87 19.58 -8.44
C GLY A 233 -7.18 19.89 -9.14
N LEU A 234 -7.26 19.60 -10.45
CA LEU A 234 -8.49 19.84 -11.20
C LEU A 234 -9.59 19.04 -10.53
N THR A 235 -10.54 19.75 -9.92
CA THR A 235 -11.71 19.12 -9.32
C THR A 235 -12.74 18.92 -10.42
N LEU A 236 -13.17 17.67 -10.62
CA LEU A 236 -14.13 17.30 -11.65
C LEU A 236 -15.33 16.64 -10.99
N ASP A 237 -16.48 17.30 -11.05
CA ASP A 237 -17.77 16.80 -10.58
C ASP A 237 -18.79 16.91 -11.72
N LEU A 238 -19.08 15.76 -12.35
CA LEU A 238 -20.00 15.64 -13.47
C LEU A 238 -21.22 14.80 -13.05
N PRO A 239 -22.43 15.12 -13.51
CA PRO A 239 -23.65 14.40 -13.13
C PRO A 239 -23.81 13.11 -13.96
N ILE A 240 -22.76 12.31 -14.06
CA ILE A 240 -22.72 11.03 -14.76
C ILE A 240 -21.96 10.00 -13.95
N GLU A 241 -22.48 8.79 -13.90
CA GLU A 241 -21.76 7.68 -13.29
C GLU A 241 -20.60 7.25 -14.21
N HIS A 242 -19.38 7.39 -13.71
CA HIS A 242 -18.16 7.06 -14.44
C HIS A 242 -17.25 6.12 -13.65
N PHE A 243 -17.20 4.85 -14.02
CA PHE A 243 -16.38 3.85 -13.36
C PHE A 243 -16.09 2.66 -14.29
N LEU A 244 -15.16 1.79 -13.89
CA LEU A 244 -14.91 0.49 -14.51
C LEU A 244 -15.76 -0.55 -13.77
N PRO A 245 -16.84 -1.07 -14.37
CA PRO A 245 -17.69 -2.08 -13.73
C PRO A 245 -16.95 -3.41 -13.55
N ARG A 246 -17.34 -4.16 -12.52
CA ARG A 246 -16.78 -5.51 -12.27
C ARG A 246 -17.13 -6.47 -13.41
N GLU A 247 -18.26 -6.29 -14.08
CA GLU A 247 -18.63 -7.12 -15.23
C GLU A 247 -17.75 -6.87 -16.46
N TYR A 248 -17.14 -5.68 -16.56
CA TYR A 248 -16.29 -5.31 -17.70
C TYR A 248 -14.82 -5.70 -17.48
N VAL A 249 -14.31 -5.49 -16.26
CA VAL A 249 -12.99 -5.97 -15.85
C VAL A 249 -13.15 -6.75 -14.54
N PRO A 250 -13.30 -8.09 -14.61
CA PRO A 250 -13.55 -8.92 -13.42
C PRO A 250 -12.37 -8.95 -12.45
N ASP A 251 -11.16 -9.12 -12.97
CA ASP A 251 -9.93 -9.15 -12.18
C ASP A 251 -9.66 -7.78 -11.55
N GLU A 252 -9.54 -7.75 -10.23
CA GLU A 252 -9.39 -6.52 -9.46
C GLU A 252 -8.02 -5.86 -9.65
N LYS A 253 -6.94 -6.64 -9.75
CA LYS A 253 -5.59 -6.11 -9.99
C LYS A 253 -5.50 -5.47 -11.36
N LEU A 254 -6.07 -6.14 -12.36
CA LEU A 254 -6.15 -5.64 -13.72
C LEU A 254 -6.99 -4.37 -13.82
N ARG A 255 -8.14 -4.32 -13.11
CA ARG A 255 -8.99 -3.13 -13.08
C ARG A 255 -8.27 -1.92 -12.48
N LEU A 256 -7.48 -2.13 -11.42
CA LEU A 256 -6.63 -1.07 -10.85
C LEU A 256 -5.54 -0.63 -11.81
N GLN A 257 -4.87 -1.57 -12.49
CA GLN A 257 -3.88 -1.23 -13.50
C GLN A 257 -4.49 -0.40 -14.64
N VAL A 258 -5.69 -0.76 -15.11
CA VAL A 258 -6.42 0.02 -16.11
C VAL A 258 -6.74 1.44 -15.63
N TYR A 259 -7.18 1.60 -14.36
CA TYR A 259 -7.37 2.92 -13.78
C TYR A 259 -6.09 3.75 -13.76
N HIS A 260 -4.96 3.13 -13.39
CA HIS A 260 -3.64 3.78 -13.39
C HIS A 260 -3.23 4.22 -14.80
N ASP A 261 -3.34 3.32 -15.78
CA ASP A 261 -2.98 3.59 -17.18
C ASP A 261 -3.83 4.73 -17.76
N LEU A 262 -5.13 4.76 -17.47
CA LEU A 262 -6.03 5.84 -17.86
C LEU A 262 -5.70 7.17 -17.17
N ALA A 263 -5.30 7.14 -15.90
CA ALA A 263 -4.93 8.34 -15.16
C ALA A 263 -3.60 8.96 -15.62
N ALA A 264 -2.71 8.14 -16.17
CA ALA A 264 -1.41 8.55 -16.70
C ALA A 264 -1.49 9.19 -18.10
N VAL A 265 -2.65 9.16 -18.76
CA VAL A 265 -2.86 9.80 -20.05
C VAL A 265 -2.76 11.33 -19.92
N VAL A 266 -1.95 11.94 -20.78
CA VAL A 266 -1.66 13.38 -20.76
C VAL A 266 -2.18 14.14 -21.98
N ASP A 267 -2.63 13.43 -23.02
CA ASP A 267 -3.10 14.02 -24.26
C ASP A 267 -4.27 13.23 -24.89
N GLU A 268 -4.91 13.85 -25.87
CA GLU A 268 -6.08 13.32 -26.56
C GLU A 268 -5.74 12.04 -27.34
N GLN A 269 -4.56 11.98 -27.97
CA GLN A 269 -4.10 10.81 -28.72
C GLN A 269 -3.89 9.58 -27.82
N GLY A 270 -3.31 9.78 -26.64
CA GLY A 270 -3.16 8.76 -25.62
C GLY A 270 -4.50 8.28 -25.09
N LEU A 271 -5.49 9.17 -24.96
CA LEU A 271 -6.83 8.79 -24.52
C LEU A 271 -7.55 7.93 -25.55
N GLU A 272 -7.47 8.27 -26.83
CA GLU A 272 -7.99 7.45 -27.93
C GLU A 272 -7.29 6.09 -28.01
N ALA A 273 -5.97 6.06 -27.81
CA ALA A 273 -5.22 4.81 -27.76
C ALA A 273 -5.66 3.93 -26.58
N ALA A 274 -5.86 4.51 -25.40
CA ALA A 274 -6.35 3.81 -24.23
C ALA A 274 -7.78 3.28 -24.43
N GLU A 275 -8.68 4.06 -25.03
CA GLU A 275 -10.05 3.64 -25.35
C GLU A 275 -10.05 2.45 -26.34
N ARG A 276 -9.21 2.49 -27.37
CA ARG A 276 -9.03 1.36 -28.31
C ARG A 276 -8.49 0.11 -27.60
N ASN A 277 -7.49 0.28 -26.74
CA ASN A 277 -6.91 -0.82 -25.96
C ASN A 277 -7.94 -1.47 -25.03
N LEU A 278 -8.78 -0.66 -24.38
CA LEU A 278 -9.92 -1.16 -23.59
C LEU A 278 -10.89 -1.96 -24.43
N ALA A 279 -11.23 -1.46 -25.62
CA ALA A 279 -12.17 -2.13 -26.51
C ALA A 279 -11.63 -3.46 -27.05
N ASP A 280 -10.33 -3.50 -27.37
CA ASP A 280 -9.64 -4.68 -27.88
C ASP A 280 -9.51 -5.78 -26.81
N ARG A 281 -9.19 -5.40 -25.58
CA ARG A 281 -8.96 -6.36 -24.47
C ARG A 281 -10.24 -6.85 -23.80
N PHE A 282 -11.25 -6.00 -23.68
CA PHE A 282 -12.43 -6.25 -22.85
C PHE A 282 -13.77 -6.20 -23.63
N GLY A 283 -13.71 -5.96 -24.95
CA GLY A 283 -14.89 -5.83 -25.80
C GLY A 283 -15.52 -4.44 -25.71
N LYS A 284 -16.78 -4.30 -26.14
CA LYS A 284 -17.42 -2.98 -26.26
C LYS A 284 -17.56 -2.27 -24.90
N PRO A 285 -17.02 -1.05 -24.70
CA PRO A 285 -17.12 -0.33 -23.44
C PRO A 285 -18.58 -0.05 -23.03
N PRO A 286 -19.03 -0.42 -21.81
CA PRO A 286 -20.36 -0.13 -21.32
C PRO A 286 -20.53 1.36 -20.96
N GLY A 287 -21.76 1.78 -20.67
CA GLY A 287 -22.10 3.19 -20.37
C GLY A 287 -21.18 3.87 -19.35
N PRO A 288 -20.96 3.26 -18.16
CA PRO A 288 -20.07 3.83 -17.14
C PRO A 288 -18.62 3.99 -17.59
N VAL A 289 -18.11 3.10 -18.45
CA VAL A 289 -16.73 3.17 -18.96
C VAL A 289 -16.60 4.27 -20.01
N ARG A 290 -17.60 4.42 -20.89
CA ARG A 290 -17.64 5.55 -21.83
C ARG A 290 -17.72 6.90 -21.10
N ASN A 291 -18.47 6.95 -20.00
CA ASN A 291 -18.52 8.13 -19.14
C ASN A 291 -17.17 8.41 -18.46
N LEU A 292 -16.41 7.37 -18.09
CA LEU A 292 -15.06 7.51 -17.55
C LEU A 292 -14.08 8.09 -18.57
N VAL A 293 -14.07 7.58 -19.79
CA VAL A 293 -13.27 8.14 -20.89
C VAL A 293 -13.66 9.60 -21.16
N TYR A 294 -14.96 9.90 -21.18
CA TYR A 294 -15.46 11.26 -21.32
C TYR A 294 -14.98 12.18 -20.18
N ALA A 295 -15.05 11.74 -18.92
CA ALA A 295 -14.57 12.52 -17.78
C ALA A 295 -13.07 12.82 -17.86
N LEU A 296 -12.26 11.85 -18.33
CA LEU A 296 -10.83 12.05 -18.58
C LEU A 296 -10.59 13.05 -19.71
N ARG A 297 -11.39 13.03 -20.78
CA ARG A 297 -11.33 14.02 -21.85
C ARG A 297 -11.63 15.43 -21.37
N VAL A 298 -12.69 15.60 -20.56
CA VAL A 298 -13.02 16.86 -19.90
C VAL A 298 -11.85 17.33 -19.02
N LYS A 299 -11.22 16.42 -18.28
CA LYS A 299 -10.04 16.73 -17.46
C LYS A 299 -8.86 17.25 -18.29
N LEU A 300 -8.56 16.62 -19.42
CA LEU A 300 -7.49 17.05 -20.31
C LEU A 300 -7.74 18.45 -20.87
N LEU A 301 -8.95 18.70 -21.38
CA LEU A 301 -9.32 20.01 -21.93
C LEU A 301 -9.37 21.11 -20.86
N ALA A 302 -9.94 20.82 -19.68
CA ALA A 302 -9.96 21.77 -18.58
C ALA A 302 -8.55 22.14 -18.11
N ARG A 303 -7.63 21.16 -18.06
CA ARG A 303 -6.22 21.41 -17.77
C ARG A 303 -5.56 22.27 -18.85
N ALA A 304 -5.81 21.99 -20.13
CA ALA A 304 -5.28 22.77 -21.24
C ALA A 304 -5.83 24.23 -21.25
N ALA A 305 -7.07 24.40 -20.81
CA ALA A 305 -7.73 25.70 -20.64
C ALA A 305 -7.32 26.45 -19.35
N GLY A 306 -6.51 25.84 -18.48
CA GLY A 306 -6.11 26.43 -17.19
C GLY A 306 -7.24 26.51 -16.16
N ILE A 307 -8.32 25.74 -16.35
CA ILE A 307 -9.45 25.68 -15.43
C ILE A 307 -9.07 24.79 -14.24
N ALA A 308 -9.37 25.25 -13.02
CA ALA A 308 -9.04 24.53 -11.79
C ALA A 308 -10.20 23.65 -11.27
N ALA A 309 -11.44 23.90 -11.70
CA ALA A 309 -12.60 23.12 -11.28
C ALA A 309 -13.72 23.15 -12.33
N VAL A 310 -14.38 22.02 -12.51
CA VAL A 310 -15.66 21.86 -13.20
C VAL A 310 -16.61 21.21 -12.20
N GLU A 311 -17.59 21.96 -11.73
CA GLU A 311 -18.50 21.55 -10.64
C GLU A 311 -19.95 21.54 -11.11
N THR A 312 -20.76 20.65 -10.56
CA THR A 312 -22.20 20.64 -10.81
C THR A 312 -22.95 21.38 -9.70
N ASP A 313 -23.75 22.37 -10.06
CA ASP A 313 -24.57 23.20 -9.18
C ASP A 313 -26.03 23.17 -9.67
N GLY A 314 -26.75 22.12 -9.25
CA GLY A 314 -28.12 21.86 -9.72
C GLY A 314 -28.17 21.60 -11.22
N ASP A 315 -28.82 22.49 -11.98
CA ASP A 315 -28.88 22.42 -13.45
C ASP A 315 -27.64 23.00 -14.15
N TRP A 316 -26.69 23.55 -13.40
CA TRP A 316 -25.56 24.28 -13.96
C TRP A 316 -24.26 23.51 -13.83
N LEU A 317 -23.46 23.52 -14.90
CA LEU A 317 -22.04 23.23 -14.81
C LEU A 317 -21.31 24.55 -14.62
N VAL A 318 -20.51 24.64 -13.57
CA VAL A 318 -19.81 25.85 -13.15
C VAL A 318 -18.31 25.64 -13.28
N MET A 319 -17.65 26.55 -13.99
CA MET A 319 -16.21 26.55 -14.16
C MET A 319 -15.66 27.91 -13.80
N ARG A 320 -14.49 27.93 -13.16
CA ARG A 320 -13.76 29.18 -12.86
C ARG A 320 -12.66 29.37 -13.88
N LEU A 321 -12.68 30.51 -14.57
CA LEU A 321 -11.60 30.91 -15.47
C LEU A 321 -10.32 31.17 -14.66
N PRO A 322 -9.12 30.90 -15.22
CA PRO A 322 -7.86 31.17 -14.54
C PRO A 322 -7.71 32.66 -14.19
N ALA A 323 -6.99 32.94 -13.10
CA ALA A 323 -6.66 34.31 -12.72
C ALA A 323 -5.81 34.95 -13.81
N GLY A 324 -6.27 36.07 -14.38
CA GLY A 324 -5.61 36.71 -15.52
C GLY A 324 -5.90 36.05 -16.88
N TRP A 325 -7.01 35.32 -17.02
CA TRP A 325 -7.49 34.89 -18.33
C TRP A 325 -7.77 36.11 -19.22
N ASN A 326 -6.98 36.29 -20.28
CA ASN A 326 -7.06 37.43 -21.18
C ASN A 326 -7.96 37.19 -22.40
N GLY A 327 -8.73 36.11 -22.40
CA GLY A 327 -9.69 35.80 -23.47
C GLY A 327 -10.88 36.75 -23.47
N ASP A 328 -11.55 36.88 -24.63
CA ASP A 328 -12.74 37.71 -24.75
C ASP A 328 -13.98 36.99 -24.19
N GLU A 329 -14.34 37.32 -22.95
CA GLU A 329 -15.55 36.79 -22.27
C GLU A 329 -16.82 37.05 -23.09
N ARG A 330 -16.93 38.20 -23.78
CA ARG A 330 -18.12 38.55 -24.58
C ARG A 330 -18.20 37.69 -25.83
N ARG A 331 -17.06 37.36 -26.43
CA ARG A 331 -17.00 36.44 -27.57
C ARG A 331 -17.44 35.05 -27.17
N LEU A 332 -16.93 34.54 -26.04
CA LEU A 332 -17.34 33.26 -25.47
C LEU A 332 -18.85 33.22 -25.20
N GLU A 333 -19.38 34.25 -24.53
CA GLU A 333 -20.82 34.36 -24.24
C GLU A 333 -21.67 34.51 -25.51
N SER A 334 -21.19 35.24 -26.53
CA SER A 334 -21.93 35.40 -27.80
C SER A 334 -22.02 34.10 -28.61
N GLN A 335 -20.99 33.25 -28.56
CA GLN A 335 -20.92 31.99 -29.29
C GLN A 335 -21.85 30.93 -28.69
N PHE A 336 -22.08 30.97 -27.38
CA PHE A 336 -22.88 29.98 -26.63
C PHE A 336 -24.09 30.58 -25.91
N ARG A 337 -24.58 31.74 -26.37
CA ARG A 337 -25.58 32.59 -25.70
C ARG A 337 -26.88 31.88 -25.29
N SER A 338 -27.22 30.77 -25.94
CA SER A 338 -28.43 29.98 -25.64
C SER A 338 -28.30 29.05 -24.44
N ILE A 339 -27.07 28.77 -23.96
CA ILE A 339 -26.81 27.77 -22.93
C ILE A 339 -25.79 28.23 -21.87
N LEU A 340 -25.08 29.33 -22.13
CA LEU A 340 -23.94 29.79 -21.34
C LEU A 340 -24.08 31.27 -21.01
N TYR A 341 -23.69 31.63 -19.80
CA TYR A 341 -23.39 33.01 -19.44
C TYR A 341 -22.10 33.09 -18.61
N VAL A 342 -21.44 34.24 -18.66
CA VAL A 342 -20.20 34.50 -17.92
C VAL A 342 -20.46 35.57 -16.88
N ARG A 343 -20.11 35.31 -15.61
CA ARG A 343 -20.27 36.30 -14.55
C ARG A 343 -19.16 36.17 -13.50
N PHE A 344 -18.46 37.27 -13.23
CA PHE A 344 -17.38 37.34 -12.23
C PHE A 344 -16.29 36.27 -12.46
N GLY A 345 -15.86 36.07 -13.71
CA GLY A 345 -14.87 35.05 -14.07
C GLY A 345 -15.34 33.60 -13.91
N LYS A 346 -16.66 33.38 -13.72
CA LYS A 346 -17.27 32.06 -13.73
C LYS A 346 -18.08 31.85 -15.00
N VAL A 347 -17.79 30.76 -15.68
CA VAL A 347 -18.57 30.27 -16.81
C VAL A 347 -19.63 29.32 -16.27
N ARG A 348 -20.89 29.56 -16.61
CA ARG A 348 -22.01 28.70 -16.23
C ARG A 348 -22.71 28.18 -17.47
N ILE A 349 -22.85 26.85 -17.58
CA ILE A 349 -23.56 26.17 -18.66
C ILE A 349 -24.84 25.53 -18.10
N SER A 350 -26.02 25.85 -18.65
CA SER A 350 -27.27 25.18 -18.28
C SER A 350 -27.37 23.84 -18.99
N MET A 351 -27.53 22.78 -18.21
CA MET A 351 -27.75 21.44 -18.72
C MET A 351 -29.16 21.30 -19.31
N THR A 352 -30.18 21.93 -18.71
CA THR A 352 -31.55 21.92 -19.25
C THR A 352 -31.62 22.59 -20.62
N GLN A 353 -30.95 23.73 -20.81
CA GLN A 353 -30.93 24.43 -22.11
C GLN A 353 -30.06 23.69 -23.14
N ALA A 354 -28.97 23.06 -22.71
CA ALA A 354 -28.14 22.24 -23.59
C ALA A 354 -28.77 20.88 -23.95
N GLY A 355 -29.78 20.44 -23.18
CA GLY A 355 -30.52 19.21 -23.42
C GLY A 355 -29.62 17.97 -23.46
N ALA A 356 -29.95 17.00 -24.31
CA ALA A 356 -29.19 15.75 -24.45
C ALA A 356 -27.73 15.95 -24.93
N GLN A 357 -27.41 17.13 -25.49
CA GLN A 357 -26.10 17.45 -26.05
C GLN A 357 -25.17 18.18 -25.08
N TRP A 358 -25.55 18.33 -23.80
CA TRP A 358 -24.72 19.04 -22.81
C TRP A 358 -23.27 18.54 -22.75
N LYS A 359 -23.06 17.24 -23.00
CA LYS A 359 -21.71 16.64 -23.03
C LYS A 359 -20.83 17.21 -24.13
N GLU A 360 -21.36 17.31 -25.34
CA GLU A 360 -20.66 17.87 -26.50
C GLU A 360 -20.41 19.36 -26.29
N ARG A 361 -21.43 20.08 -25.78
CA ARG A 361 -21.34 21.51 -25.49
C ARG A 361 -20.27 21.84 -24.45
N LEU A 362 -20.10 21.00 -23.43
CA LEU A 362 -19.05 21.19 -22.44
C LEU A 362 -17.65 21.11 -23.09
N LEU A 363 -17.43 20.13 -23.98
CA LEU A 363 -16.16 19.99 -24.69
C LEU A 363 -15.91 21.20 -25.61
N ASP A 364 -16.93 21.64 -26.35
CA ASP A 364 -16.86 22.82 -27.21
C ASP A 364 -16.46 24.08 -26.43
N VAL A 365 -17.08 24.30 -25.26
CA VAL A 365 -16.81 25.45 -24.40
C VAL A 365 -15.38 25.39 -23.86
N LEU A 366 -14.92 24.23 -23.38
CA LEU A 366 -13.56 24.07 -22.87
C LEU A 366 -12.51 24.33 -23.96
N GLY A 367 -12.72 23.79 -25.17
CA GLY A 367 -11.84 24.04 -26.30
C GLY A 367 -11.83 25.52 -26.75
N GLU A 368 -12.97 26.19 -26.68
CA GLU A 368 -13.06 27.63 -26.99
C GLU A 368 -12.35 28.49 -25.92
N ILE A 369 -12.46 28.14 -24.64
CA ILE A 369 -11.74 28.81 -23.55
C ILE A 369 -10.22 28.68 -23.73
N GLU A 370 -9.74 27.49 -24.06
CA GLU A 370 -8.33 27.23 -24.39
C GLU A 370 -7.88 28.07 -25.59
N ARG A 371 -8.66 28.08 -26.67
CA ARG A 371 -8.36 28.82 -27.90
C ARG A 371 -8.27 30.33 -27.67
N LEU A 372 -9.27 30.91 -27.00
CA LEU A 372 -9.30 32.33 -26.69
C LEU A 372 -8.19 32.73 -25.71
N GLY A 373 -7.87 31.85 -24.74
CA GLY A 373 -6.76 32.06 -23.81
C GLY A 373 -5.40 32.11 -24.49
N ARG A 374 -5.17 31.28 -25.53
CA ARG A 374 -3.91 31.28 -26.30
C ARG A 374 -3.73 32.49 -27.22
N ILE A 375 -4.80 32.93 -27.89
CA ILE A 375 -4.75 34.05 -28.84
C ILE A 375 -4.33 35.35 -28.14
N ALA A 376 -4.71 35.54 -26.88
CA ALA A 376 -4.40 36.73 -26.11
C ALA A 376 -2.96 36.80 -25.56
N VAL A 377 -2.17 35.73 -25.64
CA VAL A 377 -0.75 35.67 -25.22
C VAL A 377 0.19 35.97 -26.40
N ALA A 378 -0.30 35.87 -27.64
CA ALA A 378 0.48 36.02 -28.87
C ALA A 378 0.42 37.45 -29.47
N VAL A 379 -0.30 38.38 -28.84
CA VAL A 379 -0.42 39.81 -29.18
C VAL A 379 0.21 40.61 -28.06
#